data_AF-A0A8D5U0I3-F1
#
_entry.id   AF-A0A8D5U0I3-F1
#
_cell.length_a   1.000
_cell.length_b   1.000
_cell.length_c   1.000
_cell.angle_alpha   90.00
_cell.angle_beta   90.00
_cell.angle_gamma   90.00
#
_symmetry.space_group_name_H-M   'P 1'
#
loop_
_entity.id
_entity.type
_entity.pdbx_description
1 polymer ?
#
loop_
_entity_poly.entity_id
_entity_poly.type
_entity_poly.pdbx_seq_one_letter_code
_entity_poly.pdbx_strand_id
1 'polypeptide(L)'
;MTVNNSFIDGIIFSMAEDIREGEVVYVGLNSIIPLLAAAMARDFLKKDIVIVGVAEALNPLIEVTPSSGDPRLTESSPILPTIEAFDLVQKGKVDVMFLRPAQIDNDGNLNLTVIGNYAKPKVKLPGGAATAFISPLIKRLFLWTTNEQKTLVQRVDFITGTVRNSNNEVRVYTESRVLCFERPGWRQISSISSPSPAVTNFLDSIDPQGLRYAF
;
A
#
# COMPACT_ATOMS: atom_id res chain seq x y z
N MET A 1 -23.17 -7.50 -17.98
CA MET A 1 -23.43 -6.91 -16.66
C MET A 1 -22.38 -5.82 -16.47
N THR A 2 -22.78 -4.58 -16.21
CA THR A 2 -21.83 -3.52 -15.85
C THR A 2 -21.24 -3.90 -14.49
N VAL A 3 -19.96 -4.27 -14.44
CA VAL A 3 -19.27 -4.47 -13.17
C VAL A 3 -19.27 -3.12 -12.47
N ASN A 4 -19.99 -3.02 -11.36
CA ASN A 4 -20.06 -1.79 -10.58
C ASN A 4 -18.77 -1.71 -9.75
N ASN A 5 -17.71 -1.18 -10.34
CA ASN A 5 -16.40 -1.09 -9.69
C ASN A 5 -16.49 -0.13 -8.49
N SER A 6 -16.12 -0.63 -7.32
CA SER A 6 -16.02 0.19 -6.11
C SER A 6 -14.78 1.10 -6.17
N PHE A 7 -14.76 2.15 -5.34
CA PHE A 7 -13.53 2.96 -5.19
C PHE A 7 -12.35 2.12 -4.66
N ILE A 8 -12.63 1.02 -3.94
CA ILE A 8 -11.61 0.09 -3.45
C ILE A 8 -10.92 -0.60 -4.62
N ASP A 9 -11.69 -1.07 -5.60
CA ASP A 9 -11.14 -1.67 -6.82
C ASP A 9 -10.26 -0.66 -7.56
N GLY A 10 -10.72 0.60 -7.66
CA GLY A 10 -9.94 1.69 -8.25
C GLY A 10 -8.61 1.95 -7.53
N ILE A 11 -8.57 1.88 -6.19
CA ILE A 11 -7.33 1.97 -5.40
C ILE A 11 -6.40 0.80 -5.73
N ILE A 12 -6.92 -0.44 -5.74
CA ILE A 12 -6.14 -1.65 -6.04
C ILE A 12 -5.52 -1.56 -7.43
N PHE A 13 -6.32 -1.20 -8.43
CA PHE A 13 -5.87 -1.07 -9.83
C PHE A 13 -4.78 -0.02 -9.97
N SER A 14 -4.97 1.16 -9.38
CA SER A 14 -4.00 2.24 -9.45
C SER A 14 -2.66 1.86 -8.81
N MET A 15 -2.69 1.20 -7.65
CA MET A 15 -1.48 0.70 -7.00
C MET A 15 -0.78 -0.37 -7.84
N ALA A 16 -1.53 -1.33 -8.39
CA ALA A 16 -0.98 -2.41 -9.20
C ALA A 16 -0.32 -1.88 -10.48
N GLU A 17 -0.93 -0.87 -11.12
CA GLU A 17 -0.39 -0.18 -12.28
C GLU A 17 0.89 0.61 -11.96
N ASP A 18 0.95 1.21 -10.78
CA ASP A 18 2.09 2.03 -10.36
C ASP A 18 3.31 1.23 -9.90
N ILE A 19 3.16 -0.04 -9.49
CA ILE A 19 4.29 -0.95 -9.28
C ILE A 19 5.05 -1.14 -10.60
N ARG A 20 6.39 -1.10 -10.59
CA ARG A 20 7.23 -1.22 -11.80
C ARG A 20 7.87 -2.61 -11.89
N GLU A 21 8.24 -2.99 -13.11
CA GLU A 21 9.05 -4.18 -13.40
C GLU A 21 10.35 -4.17 -12.56
N GLY A 22 10.72 -5.32 -12.03
CA GLY A 22 11.93 -5.55 -11.24
C GLY A 22 11.88 -5.05 -9.79
N GLU A 23 10.75 -4.53 -9.32
CA GLU A 23 10.64 -4.00 -7.96
C GLU A 23 10.45 -5.09 -6.90
N VAL A 24 11.13 -4.91 -5.76
CA VAL A 24 10.87 -5.64 -4.52
C VAL A 24 9.84 -4.85 -3.71
N VAL A 25 8.67 -5.46 -3.51
CA VAL A 25 7.48 -4.85 -2.92
C VAL A 25 7.25 -5.41 -1.52
N TYR A 26 7.33 -4.56 -0.50
CA TYR A 26 7.06 -4.95 0.89
C TYR A 26 5.62 -4.59 1.30
N VAL A 27 4.88 -5.58 1.78
CA VAL A 27 3.49 -5.43 2.26
C VAL A 27 3.43 -5.57 3.77
N GLY A 28 2.99 -4.50 4.44
CA GLY A 28 2.89 -4.39 5.89
C GLY A 28 1.68 -5.10 6.54
N LEU A 29 1.51 -4.89 7.84
CA LEU A 29 0.35 -5.37 8.60
C LEU A 29 -0.93 -4.64 8.19
N ASN A 30 -2.08 -5.30 8.35
CA ASN A 30 -3.41 -4.75 8.06
C ASN A 30 -3.51 -4.15 6.64
N SER A 31 -2.90 -4.83 5.67
CA SER A 31 -2.68 -4.32 4.31
C SER A 31 -3.22 -5.28 3.23
N ILE A 32 -4.44 -5.77 3.40
CA ILE A 32 -5.06 -6.68 2.42
C ILE A 32 -5.25 -6.02 1.05
N ILE A 33 -5.61 -4.73 1.00
CA ILE A 33 -5.74 -3.96 -0.26
C ILE A 33 -4.38 -3.86 -0.98
N PRO A 34 -3.28 -3.45 -0.32
CA PRO A 34 -1.94 -3.54 -0.91
C PRO A 34 -1.49 -4.94 -1.32
N LEU A 35 -1.84 -5.98 -0.53
CA LEU A 35 -1.49 -7.36 -0.86
C LEU A 35 -2.15 -7.79 -2.18
N LEU A 36 -3.43 -7.45 -2.36
CA LEU A 36 -4.17 -7.66 -3.60
C LEU A 36 -3.57 -6.86 -4.76
N ALA A 37 -3.16 -5.61 -4.55
CA ALA A 37 -2.51 -4.81 -5.59
C ALA A 37 -1.17 -5.40 -6.03
N ALA A 38 -0.35 -5.88 -5.09
CA ALA A 38 0.91 -6.55 -5.40
C ALA A 38 0.70 -7.88 -6.12
N ALA A 39 -0.24 -8.70 -5.64
CA ALA A 39 -0.64 -9.93 -6.32
C ALA A 39 -1.15 -9.62 -7.74
N MET A 40 -1.94 -8.56 -7.92
CA MET A 40 -2.45 -8.18 -9.22
C MET A 40 -1.35 -7.70 -10.18
N ALA A 41 -0.39 -6.91 -9.70
CA ALA A 41 0.76 -6.52 -10.48
C ALA A 41 1.55 -7.73 -11.00
N ARG A 42 1.81 -8.73 -10.13
CA ARG A 42 2.56 -9.94 -10.49
C ARG A 42 1.74 -10.90 -11.36
N ASP A 43 0.56 -11.27 -10.89
CA ASP A 43 -0.18 -12.43 -11.39
C ASP A 43 -1.10 -12.07 -12.56
N PHE A 44 -1.62 -10.84 -12.61
CA PHE A 44 -2.53 -10.40 -13.68
C PHE A 44 -1.83 -9.48 -14.68
N LEU A 45 -1.15 -8.43 -14.21
CA LEU A 45 -0.39 -7.53 -15.09
C LEU A 45 0.95 -8.13 -15.55
N LYS A 46 1.31 -9.32 -15.04
CA LYS A 46 2.50 -10.09 -15.42
C LYS A 46 3.82 -9.34 -15.22
N LYS A 47 3.87 -8.44 -14.23
CA LYS A 47 5.09 -7.73 -13.87
C LYS A 47 6.02 -8.65 -13.10
N ASP A 48 7.30 -8.65 -13.47
CA ASP A 48 8.37 -9.37 -12.78
C ASP A 48 8.71 -8.63 -11.48
N ILE A 49 8.03 -8.98 -10.40
CA ILE A 49 8.22 -8.38 -9.06
C ILE A 49 8.41 -9.44 -8.00
N VAL A 50 9.01 -9.03 -6.87
CA VAL A 50 9.15 -9.88 -5.69
C VAL A 50 8.29 -9.33 -4.56
N ILE A 51 7.36 -10.14 -4.05
CA ILE A 51 6.52 -9.76 -2.90
C ILE A 51 7.19 -10.22 -1.60
N VAL A 52 7.42 -9.31 -0.67
CA VAL A 52 7.83 -9.60 0.70
C VAL A 52 6.71 -9.16 1.64
N GLY A 53 6.37 -9.96 2.65
CA GLY A 53 5.25 -9.67 3.54
C GLY A 53 5.60 -9.84 5.01
N VAL A 54 4.71 -9.32 5.85
CA VAL A 54 4.76 -9.47 7.32
C VAL A 54 4.46 -10.88 7.83
N ALA A 55 3.94 -11.76 6.97
CA ALA A 55 3.93 -13.19 7.22
C ALA A 55 5.32 -13.85 7.03
N GLU A 56 6.34 -13.07 6.66
CA GLU A 56 7.72 -13.48 6.42
C GLU A 56 7.92 -14.45 5.24
N ALA A 57 6.87 -14.71 4.46
CA ALA A 57 6.97 -15.44 3.22
C ALA A 57 7.65 -14.58 2.13
N LEU A 58 8.65 -15.15 1.45
CA LEU A 58 9.33 -14.57 0.31
C LEU A 58 8.69 -15.02 -1.00
N ASN A 59 8.13 -14.07 -1.72
CA ASN A 59 7.41 -14.22 -2.99
C ASN A 59 6.31 -15.30 -2.98
N PRO A 60 5.38 -15.30 -2.00
CA PRO A 60 4.37 -16.34 -1.88
C PRO A 60 3.30 -16.30 -2.96
N LEU A 61 2.68 -17.45 -3.24
CA LEU A 61 1.36 -17.46 -3.88
C LEU A 61 0.36 -16.80 -2.93
N ILE A 62 -0.44 -15.87 -3.46
CA ILE A 62 -1.35 -15.08 -2.64
C ILE A 62 -2.74 -15.71 -2.68
N GLU A 63 -3.20 -16.16 -1.52
CA GLU A 63 -4.59 -16.50 -1.27
C GLU A 63 -5.20 -15.44 -0.34
N VAL A 64 -6.45 -15.05 -0.63
CA VAL A 64 -7.14 -14.04 0.20
C VAL A 64 -7.61 -14.71 1.49
N THR A 65 -7.10 -14.20 2.61
CA THR A 65 -7.54 -14.63 3.94
C THR A 65 -7.96 -13.42 4.77
N PRO A 66 -8.65 -13.62 5.91
CA PRO A 66 -8.99 -12.53 6.81
C PRO A 66 -7.76 -11.78 7.40
N SER A 67 -6.53 -12.30 7.23
CA SER A 67 -5.30 -11.70 7.76
C SER A 67 -4.29 -11.45 6.66
N SER A 68 -3.75 -10.23 6.59
CA SER A 68 -2.60 -9.93 5.71
C SER A 68 -1.28 -10.52 6.22
N GLY A 69 -1.29 -11.19 7.39
CA GLY A 69 -0.15 -11.87 7.99
C GLY A 69 -0.46 -13.34 8.27
N ASP A 70 -1.19 -14.00 7.38
CA ASP A 70 -1.57 -15.41 7.52
C ASP A 70 -0.33 -16.31 7.43
N PRO A 71 -0.04 -17.16 8.45
CA PRO A 71 1.15 -18.01 8.45
C PRO A 71 1.15 -19.03 7.31
N ARG A 72 -0.01 -19.37 6.73
CA ARG A 72 -0.10 -20.30 5.59
C ARG A 72 0.66 -19.83 4.36
N LEU A 73 0.92 -18.52 4.23
CA LEU A 73 1.76 -17.97 3.15
C LEU A 73 3.18 -18.55 3.16
N THR A 74 3.66 -19.04 4.31
CA THR A 74 4.99 -19.65 4.46
C THR A 74 5.03 -21.14 4.13
N GLU A 75 3.89 -21.81 4.00
CA GLU A 75 3.85 -23.27 3.76
C GLU A 75 4.41 -23.65 2.37
N SER A 76 4.28 -22.73 1.41
CA SER A 76 4.69 -22.93 0.02
C SER A 76 5.82 -22.01 -0.43
N SER A 77 6.47 -21.29 0.49
CA SER A 77 7.41 -20.21 0.17
C SER A 77 8.65 -20.23 1.08
N PRO A 78 9.83 -19.80 0.59
CA PRO A 78 10.96 -19.51 1.46
C PRO A 78 10.60 -18.44 2.50
N ILE A 79 11.32 -18.42 3.63
CA ILE A 79 11.11 -17.45 4.70
C ILE A 79 12.19 -16.36 4.61
N LEU A 80 11.76 -15.10 4.63
CA LEU A 80 12.59 -13.92 4.81
C LEU A 80 12.15 -13.22 6.12
N PRO A 81 12.89 -13.43 7.22
CA PRO A 81 12.55 -12.83 8.50
C PRO A 81 12.46 -11.31 8.44
N THR A 82 11.59 -10.72 9.26
CA THR A 82 11.35 -9.27 9.28
C THR A 82 12.65 -8.47 9.49
N ILE A 83 13.55 -8.96 10.35
CA ILE A 83 14.84 -8.29 10.59
C ILE A 83 15.69 -8.21 9.32
N GLU A 84 15.76 -9.27 8.52
CA GLU A 84 16.51 -9.29 7.27
C GLU A 84 15.85 -8.41 6.22
N ALA A 85 14.51 -8.38 6.17
CA ALA A 85 13.82 -7.46 5.28
C ALA A 85 14.09 -5.99 5.62
N PHE A 86 14.23 -5.65 6.91
CA PHE A 86 14.60 -4.30 7.33
C PHE A 86 16.06 -3.96 6.98
N ASP A 87 16.98 -4.93 7.07
CA ASP A 87 18.33 -4.78 6.55
C ASP A 87 18.35 -4.52 5.03
N LEU A 88 17.47 -5.20 4.28
CA LEU A 88 17.30 -4.96 2.84
C LEU A 88 16.76 -3.56 2.56
N VAL A 89 15.79 -3.07 3.35
CA VAL A 89 15.31 -1.67 3.26
C VAL A 89 16.47 -0.71 3.50
N GLN A 90 17.26 -0.92 4.56
CA GLN A 90 18.41 -0.05 4.87
C GLN A 90 19.48 -0.07 3.76
N LYS A 91 19.65 -1.22 3.09
CA LYS A 91 20.56 -1.38 1.93
C LYS A 91 19.96 -0.86 0.62
N GLY A 92 18.74 -0.31 0.61
CA GLY A 92 18.06 0.16 -0.60
C GLY A 92 17.67 -0.97 -1.57
N LYS A 93 17.49 -2.18 -1.06
CA LYS A 93 17.12 -3.39 -1.82
C LYS A 93 15.62 -3.71 -1.79
N VAL A 94 14.84 -2.90 -1.10
CA VAL A 94 13.36 -2.89 -1.17
C VAL A 94 12.95 -1.58 -1.83
N ASP A 95 12.06 -1.66 -2.82
CA ASP A 95 11.73 -0.53 -3.68
C ASP A 95 10.42 0.16 -3.26
N VAL A 96 9.40 -0.65 -2.95
CA VAL A 96 8.05 -0.17 -2.66
C VAL A 96 7.62 -0.60 -1.26
N MET A 97 7.02 0.31 -0.52
CA MET A 97 6.31 0.02 0.73
C MET A 97 4.93 0.66 0.71
N PHE A 98 3.95 -0.04 1.29
CA PHE A 98 2.62 0.50 1.53
C PHE A 98 2.41 0.88 2.98
N LEU A 99 1.82 2.05 3.24
CA LEU A 99 1.41 2.47 4.58
C LEU A 99 0.01 3.10 4.57
N ARG A 100 -0.75 2.88 5.64
CA ARG A 100 -2.06 3.51 5.86
C ARG A 100 -2.04 4.39 7.10
N PRO A 101 -1.50 5.62 7.01
CA PRO A 101 -1.58 6.58 8.10
C PRO A 101 -3.02 7.02 8.37
N ALA A 102 -3.33 7.31 9.64
CA ALA A 102 -4.60 7.88 10.04
C ALA A 102 -4.68 9.38 9.72
N GLN A 103 -3.53 10.07 9.70
CA GLN A 103 -3.42 11.45 9.23
C GLN A 103 -2.15 11.62 8.38
N ILE A 104 -2.26 12.42 7.33
CA ILE A 104 -1.19 12.86 6.43
C ILE A 104 -1.31 14.38 6.34
N ASP A 105 -0.21 15.10 6.53
CA ASP A 105 -0.20 16.56 6.36
C ASP A 105 0.58 17.05 5.12
N ASN A 106 0.50 18.35 4.87
CA ASN A 106 1.13 19.00 3.71
C ASN A 106 2.67 18.99 3.75
N ASP A 107 3.27 18.73 4.92
CA ASP A 107 4.71 18.61 5.08
C ASP A 107 5.21 17.18 4.85
N GLY A 108 4.31 16.23 4.56
CA GLY A 108 4.65 14.82 4.39
C GLY A 108 4.85 14.09 5.72
N ASN A 109 4.26 14.59 6.81
CA ASN A 109 4.24 13.86 8.08
C ASN A 109 3.07 12.86 8.11
N LEU A 110 3.31 11.74 8.78
CA LEU A 110 2.41 10.60 8.86
C LEU A 110 2.09 10.30 10.33
N ASN A 111 0.82 10.08 10.65
CA ASN A 111 0.38 9.71 12.00
C ASN A 111 -0.30 8.35 12.05
N LEU A 112 0.23 7.45 12.88
CA LEU A 112 -0.35 6.16 13.22
C LEU A 112 -0.39 5.93 14.73
N THR A 113 -0.08 6.96 15.54
CA THR A 113 0.20 6.81 16.97
C THR A 113 -0.97 7.24 17.85
N VAL A 114 -1.42 8.50 17.73
CA VAL A 114 -2.47 9.09 18.58
C VAL A 114 -3.23 10.19 17.86
N ILE A 115 -4.51 10.39 18.20
CA ILE A 115 -5.28 11.60 17.90
C ILE A 115 -5.46 12.41 19.20
N GLY A 116 -5.23 13.71 19.14
CA GLY A 116 -5.19 14.64 20.25
C GLY A 116 -3.83 14.69 20.97
N ASN A 117 -3.85 15.15 22.22
CA ASN A 117 -2.65 15.30 23.04
C ASN A 117 -1.97 13.94 23.30
N TYR A 118 -0.65 13.84 23.12
CA TYR A 118 0.08 12.58 23.30
C TYR A 118 0.01 11.99 24.72
N ALA A 119 0.12 12.82 25.76
CA ALA A 119 0.10 12.37 27.15
C ALA A 119 -1.32 11.97 27.62
N LYS A 120 -2.36 12.50 26.98
CA LYS A 120 -3.77 12.15 27.22
C LYS A 120 -4.53 12.05 25.89
N PRO A 121 -4.33 10.97 25.12
CA PRO A 121 -4.86 10.86 23.77
C PRO A 121 -6.38 10.76 23.79
N LYS A 122 -7.03 11.44 22.84
CA LYS A 122 -8.47 11.26 22.58
C LYS A 122 -8.72 9.89 21.96
N VAL A 123 -7.83 9.46 21.07
CA VAL A 123 -7.85 8.12 20.45
C VAL A 123 -6.42 7.59 20.40
N LYS A 124 -6.20 6.37 20.91
CA LYS A 124 -4.96 5.62 20.67
C LYS A 124 -5.10 4.86 19.36
N LEU A 125 -4.20 5.12 18.42
CA LEU A 125 -4.15 4.42 17.14
C LEU A 125 -3.34 3.11 17.26
N PRO A 126 -3.45 2.18 16.29
CA PRO A 126 -2.77 0.88 16.34
C PRO A 126 -1.24 0.94 16.54
N GLY A 127 -0.60 2.04 16.14
CA GLY A 127 0.84 2.27 16.30
C GLY A 127 1.57 2.38 14.97
N GLY A 128 2.79 2.94 15.03
CA GLY A 128 3.60 3.22 13.85
C GLY A 128 4.18 2.02 13.14
N ALA A 129 4.33 0.88 13.82
CA ALA A 129 5.11 -0.26 13.31
C ALA A 129 6.45 0.25 12.72
N ALA A 130 6.74 -0.08 11.46
CA ALA A 130 7.96 0.30 10.76
C ALA A 130 7.99 1.74 10.23
N THR A 131 6.91 2.52 10.36
CA THR A 131 6.73 3.82 9.67
C THR A 131 7.91 4.76 9.89
N ALA A 132 8.33 4.96 11.15
CA ALA A 132 9.42 5.88 11.47
C ALA A 132 10.75 5.50 10.78
N PHE A 133 10.98 4.20 10.60
CA PHE A 133 12.19 3.65 10.00
C PHE A 133 12.12 3.62 8.47
N ILE A 134 11.03 3.11 7.89
CA ILE A 134 10.91 2.89 6.45
C ILE A 134 10.60 4.18 5.68
N SER A 135 9.78 5.08 6.23
CA SER A 135 9.36 6.29 5.51
C SER A 135 10.52 7.11 4.94
N PRO A 136 11.65 7.36 5.64
CA PRO A 136 12.77 8.10 5.05
C PRO A 136 13.68 7.27 4.13
N LEU A 137 13.57 5.94 4.12
CA LEU A 137 14.53 5.04 3.46
C LEU A 137 14.02 4.42 2.15
N ILE A 138 12.71 4.14 2.06
CA ILE A 138 12.16 3.43 0.90
C ILE A 138 12.25 4.29 -0.37
N LYS A 139 12.47 3.68 -1.54
CA LYS A 139 12.55 4.46 -2.80
C LYS A 139 11.19 5.06 -3.16
N ARG A 140 10.13 4.26 -3.02
CA ARG A 140 8.76 4.62 -3.37
C ARG A 140 7.82 4.27 -2.23
N LEU A 141 7.10 5.25 -1.73
CA LEU A 141 6.16 5.08 -0.63
C LEU A 141 4.72 5.26 -1.12
N PHE A 142 3.94 4.20 -1.05
CA PHE A 142 2.55 4.18 -1.44
C PHE A 142 1.67 4.30 -0.19
N LEU A 143 1.20 5.52 0.06
CA LEU A 143 0.22 5.82 1.10
C LEU A 143 -1.19 5.60 0.57
N TRP A 144 -2.12 5.18 1.41
CA TRP A 144 -3.50 5.00 0.96
C TRP A 144 -4.52 5.30 2.04
N THR A 145 -5.76 5.53 1.62
CA THR A 145 -6.88 5.74 2.53
C THR A 145 -8.23 5.46 1.87
N THR A 146 -9.17 4.99 2.69
CA THR A 146 -10.60 4.86 2.35
C THR A 146 -11.44 5.88 3.14
N ASN A 147 -10.80 6.93 3.66
CA ASN A 147 -11.45 8.04 4.34
C ASN A 147 -10.59 9.30 4.16
N GLU A 148 -10.67 9.91 2.98
CA GLU A 148 -9.80 11.02 2.61
C GLU A 148 -10.01 12.24 3.51
N GLN A 149 -11.24 12.52 3.92
CA GLN A 149 -11.60 13.70 4.73
C GLN A 149 -10.95 13.69 6.12
N LYS A 150 -10.80 12.50 6.74
CA LYS A 150 -10.14 12.37 8.04
C LYS A 150 -8.63 12.19 7.93
N THR A 151 -8.16 11.68 6.79
CA THR A 151 -6.75 11.34 6.59
C THR A 151 -5.95 12.55 6.12
N LEU A 152 -6.45 13.31 5.16
CA LEU A 152 -5.75 14.48 4.64
C LEU A 152 -6.04 15.69 5.53
N VAL A 153 -5.07 16.09 6.34
CA VAL A 153 -5.22 17.16 7.32
C VAL A 153 -4.21 18.28 7.08
N GLN A 154 -4.46 19.46 7.64
CA GLN A 154 -3.50 20.56 7.54
C GLN A 154 -2.20 20.26 8.33
N ARG A 155 -2.32 19.60 9.48
CA ARG A 155 -1.23 19.22 10.37
C ARG A 155 -1.61 17.97 11.13
N VAL A 156 -0.68 17.02 11.26
CA VAL A 156 -0.90 15.82 12.06
C VAL A 156 -0.85 16.11 13.56
N ASP A 157 -1.63 15.35 14.34
CA ASP A 157 -1.64 15.45 15.81
C ASP A 157 -0.33 14.92 16.41
N PHE A 158 0.30 13.94 15.76
CA PHE A 158 1.58 13.35 16.15
C PHE A 158 2.37 12.87 14.92
N ILE A 159 3.66 13.18 14.85
CA ILE A 159 4.55 12.71 13.78
C ILE A 159 5.06 11.32 14.16
N THR A 160 4.45 10.30 13.58
CA THR A 160 4.91 8.91 13.73
C THR A 160 6.06 8.58 12.78
N GLY A 161 6.00 9.11 11.56
CA GLY A 161 7.08 9.10 10.60
C GLY A 161 6.93 10.27 9.64
N THR A 162 7.93 10.51 8.83
CA THR A 162 7.93 11.65 7.91
C THR A 162 8.72 11.32 6.66
N VAL A 163 8.25 11.84 5.53
CA VAL A 163 8.99 11.87 4.26
C VAL A 163 9.55 13.26 3.97
N ARG A 164 9.37 14.26 4.85
CA ARG A 164 9.64 15.68 4.60
C ARG A 164 11.03 16.02 4.05
N ASN A 165 12.06 15.23 4.39
CA ASN A 165 13.44 15.46 3.98
C ASN A 165 14.08 14.29 3.20
N SER A 166 13.28 13.31 2.79
CA SER A 166 13.76 12.15 2.05
C SER A 166 13.73 12.36 0.52
N ASN A 167 14.29 11.45 -0.26
CA ASN A 167 14.26 11.52 -1.74
C ASN A 167 13.20 10.59 -2.36
N ASN A 168 12.25 10.11 -1.55
CA ASN A 168 11.25 9.15 -2.00
C ASN A 168 10.32 9.75 -3.05
N GLU A 169 9.88 8.91 -3.98
CA GLU A 169 8.62 9.11 -4.69
C GLU A 169 7.48 8.73 -3.75
N VAL A 170 6.58 9.66 -3.40
CA VAL A 170 5.49 9.40 -2.45
C VAL A 170 4.15 9.64 -3.14
N ARG A 171 3.29 8.63 -3.11
CA ARG A 171 1.94 8.71 -3.66
C ARG A 171 0.89 8.47 -2.57
N VAL A 172 -0.27 9.11 -2.69
CA VAL A 172 -1.44 8.86 -1.84
C VAL A 172 -2.60 8.43 -2.72
N TYR A 173 -3.08 7.21 -2.54
CA TYR A 173 -4.28 6.69 -3.21
C TYR A 173 -5.49 6.93 -2.29
N THR A 174 -6.45 7.73 -2.73
CA THR A 174 -7.68 8.06 -1.99
C THR A 174 -8.91 7.43 -2.64
N GLU A 175 -10.09 7.71 -2.09
CA GLU A 175 -11.37 7.28 -2.67
C GLU A 175 -11.65 7.91 -4.05
N SER A 176 -11.02 9.05 -4.35
CA SER A 176 -11.37 9.88 -5.51
C SER A 176 -10.19 10.22 -6.41
N ARG A 177 -8.95 10.12 -5.93
CA ARG A 177 -7.75 10.60 -6.65
C ARG A 177 -6.46 9.97 -6.18
N VAL A 178 -5.44 10.07 -7.02
CA VAL A 178 -4.05 9.79 -6.66
C VAL A 178 -3.29 11.11 -6.57
N LEU A 179 -2.60 11.30 -5.44
CA LEU A 179 -1.76 12.47 -5.17
C LEU A 179 -0.30 12.07 -5.22
N CYS A 180 0.57 12.94 -5.71
CA CYS A 180 2.02 12.85 -5.58
C CYS A 180 2.51 13.95 -4.63
N PHE A 181 3.47 13.63 -3.78
CA PHE A 181 4.07 14.61 -2.87
C PHE A 181 4.99 15.57 -3.61
N GLU A 182 4.74 16.88 -3.49
CA GLU A 182 5.59 17.94 -4.03
C GLU A 182 5.90 18.89 -2.88
N ARG A 183 7.16 18.98 -2.46
CA ARG A 183 7.52 19.66 -1.21
C ARG A 183 7.37 21.19 -1.34
N PRO A 184 6.57 21.86 -0.49
CA PRO A 184 5.51 21.34 0.38
C PRO A 184 4.16 21.19 -0.35
N GLY A 185 3.38 20.17 0.01
CA GLY A 185 2.05 19.91 -0.55
C GLY A 185 1.91 18.66 -1.41
N TRP A 186 0.75 18.54 -2.04
CA TRP A 186 0.30 17.36 -2.76
C TRP A 186 -0.31 17.78 -4.09
N ARG A 187 0.20 17.24 -5.20
CA ARG A 187 -0.38 17.46 -6.54
C ARG A 187 -1.17 16.24 -6.97
N GLN A 188 -2.41 16.45 -7.41
CA GLN A 188 -3.18 15.39 -8.04
C GLN A 188 -2.55 14.97 -9.37
N ILE A 189 -2.34 13.67 -9.55
CA ILE A 189 -1.77 13.09 -10.77
C ILE A 189 -2.79 12.30 -11.58
N SER A 190 -3.82 11.76 -10.94
CA SER A 190 -4.92 11.07 -11.60
C SER A 190 -6.17 11.08 -10.72
N SER A 191 -7.32 10.77 -11.32
CA SER A 191 -8.57 10.51 -10.60
C SER A 191 -8.75 9.01 -10.42
N ILE A 192 -9.35 8.58 -9.31
CA ILE A 192 -9.82 7.22 -9.09
C ILE A 192 -11.20 7.13 -9.76
N SER A 193 -11.21 7.03 -11.08
CA SER A 193 -12.43 6.88 -11.86
C SER A 193 -12.13 6.18 -13.17
N SER A 194 -12.58 4.93 -13.25
CA SER A 194 -12.38 3.93 -14.30
C SER A 194 -11.00 3.24 -14.31
N PRO A 195 -10.96 1.90 -14.37
CA PRO A 195 -9.70 1.15 -14.57
C PRO A 195 -8.97 1.61 -15.83
N SER A 196 -7.64 1.49 -15.89
CA SER A 196 -6.93 1.75 -17.13
C SER A 196 -7.43 0.80 -18.25
N PRO A 197 -7.13 1.11 -19.53
CA PRO A 197 -7.43 0.18 -20.62
C PRO A 197 -6.87 -1.23 -20.39
N ALA A 198 -5.71 -1.36 -19.75
CA ALA A 198 -5.12 -2.67 -19.45
C ALA A 198 -5.99 -3.48 -18.48
N VAL A 199 -6.47 -2.84 -17.41
CA VAL A 199 -7.36 -3.49 -16.44
C VAL A 199 -8.76 -3.70 -17.02
N THR A 200 -9.26 -2.78 -17.84
CA THR A 200 -10.55 -2.94 -18.53
C THR A 200 -10.53 -4.15 -19.46
N ASN A 201 -9.51 -4.25 -20.32
CA ASN A 201 -9.33 -5.41 -21.22
C ASN A 201 -9.23 -6.73 -20.44
N PHE A 202 -8.59 -6.71 -19.26
CA PHE A 202 -8.56 -7.88 -18.39
C PHE A 202 -9.95 -8.23 -17.85
N LEU A 203 -10.69 -7.28 -17.28
CA LEU A 203 -12.03 -7.51 -16.76
C LEU A 203 -12.98 -8.05 -17.85
N ASP A 204 -12.83 -7.56 -19.09
CA ASP A 204 -13.57 -8.04 -20.25
C ASP A 204 -13.15 -9.44 -20.70
N SER A 205 -11.92 -9.87 -20.38
CA SER A 205 -11.40 -11.20 -20.69
C SER A 205 -11.83 -12.29 -19.70
N ILE A 206 -12.36 -11.90 -18.53
CA ILE A 206 -12.86 -12.84 -17.53
C ILE A 206 -14.24 -13.35 -17.96
N ASP A 207 -14.38 -14.65 -18.23
CA ASP A 207 -15.70 -15.27 -18.38
C ASP A 207 -16.45 -15.22 -17.04
N PRO A 208 -17.57 -14.48 -16.93
CA PRO A 208 -18.34 -14.40 -15.70
C PRO A 208 -18.86 -15.75 -15.20
N GLN A 209 -18.91 -16.77 -16.07
CA GLN A 209 -19.36 -18.12 -15.71
C GLN A 209 -18.28 -18.95 -15.01
N GLY A 210 -16.99 -18.65 -15.24
CA GLY A 210 -15.86 -19.35 -14.60
C GLY A 210 -15.68 -19.02 -13.10
N LEU A 211 -16.22 -17.89 -12.64
CA LEU A 211 -16.14 -17.43 -11.25
C LEU A 211 -17.14 -18.14 -10.31
N ARG A 212 -18.04 -18.98 -10.82
CA ARG A 212 -19.05 -19.69 -9.99
C ARG A 212 -18.52 -20.89 -9.21
N TYR A 213 -17.24 -21.26 -9.37
CA TYR A 213 -16.68 -22.48 -8.76
C TYR A 213 -15.39 -22.28 -7.97
N ALA A 214 -15.11 -21.07 -7.50
CA ALA A 214 -13.97 -20.79 -6.64
C ALA A 214 -14.40 -20.07 -5.35
N PHE A 215 -15.32 -20.68 -4.60
CA PHE A 215 -15.55 -20.44 -3.17
C PHE A 215 -16.03 -21.74 -2.52
#